data_AF-Q2W8N9-F1
#
_entry.id   AF-Q2W8N9-F1
#
_cell.length_a   1.000
_cell.length_b   1.000
_cell.length_c   1.000
_cell.angle_alpha   90.00
_cell.angle_beta   90.00
_cell.angle_gamma   90.00
#
_symmetry.space_group_name_H-M   'P 1'
#
loop_
_entity.id
_entity.type
_entity.pdbx_description
1 polymer ?
#
loop_
_entity_poly.entity_id
_entity_poly.type
_entity_poly.pdbx_seq_one_letter_code
_entity_poly.pdbx_strand_id
1 'polypeptide(L)'
;MGTEKGVPSPETDSARDAKMAEILEKMRVLLTGEQPQAAPRAPEPPKSTPVAEPPKPCAPAAVSDRDQFPHTVADRLMAGQSPVQVYREYRGMTRESLARTAGISLETLAALEAGFDMIVLRKIAEALKINVRRLL
;
A
#
# COMPACT_ATOMS: atom_id res chain seq x y z
N MET A 1 18.22 -29.08 -56.62
CA MET A 1 16.92 -28.45 -56.35
C MET A 1 16.56 -28.75 -54.91
N GLY A 2 16.75 -27.77 -54.03
CA GLY A 2 16.34 -27.84 -52.62
C GLY A 2 15.95 -26.44 -52.22
N THR A 3 14.67 -26.23 -51.96
CA THR A 3 14.04 -24.93 -51.76
C THR A 3 14.46 -24.35 -50.42
N GLU A 4 15.15 -23.21 -50.45
CA GLU A 4 15.37 -22.37 -49.27
C GLU A 4 14.02 -21.79 -48.86
N LYS A 5 13.42 -22.40 -47.83
CA LYS A 5 12.19 -21.89 -47.23
C LYS A 5 12.45 -20.47 -46.72
N GLY A 6 11.65 -19.53 -47.22
CA GLY A 6 11.71 -18.12 -46.88
C GLY A 6 11.75 -17.90 -45.37
N VAL A 7 12.67 -17.02 -44.98
CA VAL A 7 12.67 -16.40 -43.66
C VAL A 7 11.41 -15.52 -43.59
N PRO A 8 10.47 -15.75 -42.67
CA PRO A 8 9.41 -14.79 -42.43
C PRO A 8 10.04 -13.59 -41.70
N SER A 9 10.10 -12.46 -42.40
CA SER A 9 10.27 -11.14 -41.77
C SER A 9 9.13 -10.89 -40.77
N PRO A 10 9.35 -9.99 -39.77
CA PRO A 10 8.62 -9.99 -38.51
C PRO A 10 7.22 -9.40 -38.68
N GLU A 11 6.27 -10.20 -39.14
CA GLU A 11 4.88 -9.81 -39.17
C GLU A 11 4.26 -9.97 -37.78
N THR A 12 4.18 -8.80 -37.15
CA THR A 12 3.22 -8.39 -36.12
C THR A 12 3.48 -8.84 -34.69
N ASP A 13 4.51 -8.21 -34.12
CA ASP A 13 4.57 -7.88 -32.68
C ASP A 13 3.34 -7.09 -32.19
N SER A 14 2.60 -6.46 -33.10
CA SER A 14 1.39 -5.67 -32.82
C SER A 14 0.35 -6.37 -31.92
N ALA A 15 0.14 -7.68 -32.07
CA ALA A 15 -0.79 -8.42 -31.21
C ALA A 15 -0.25 -8.65 -29.79
N ARG A 16 1.08 -8.78 -29.63
CA ARG A 16 1.74 -8.90 -28.33
C ARG A 16 1.86 -7.54 -27.66
N ASP A 17 2.17 -6.50 -28.42
CA ASP A 17 2.20 -5.11 -27.96
C ASP A 17 0.81 -4.64 -27.51
N ALA A 18 -0.25 -5.00 -28.24
CA ALA A 18 -1.63 -4.71 -27.82
C ALA A 18 -1.99 -5.42 -26.50
N LYS A 19 -1.56 -6.68 -26.33
CA LYS A 19 -1.76 -7.43 -25.09
C LYS A 19 -0.96 -6.83 -23.92
N MET A 20 0.27 -6.39 -24.18
CA MET A 20 1.14 -5.75 -23.19
C MET A 20 0.63 -4.37 -22.79
N ALA A 21 0.07 -3.61 -23.74
CA ALA A 21 -0.61 -2.33 -23.47
C ALA A 21 -1.86 -2.54 -22.59
N GLU A 22 -2.65 -3.59 -22.83
CA GLU A 22 -3.81 -3.93 -21.99
C GLU A 22 -3.40 -4.31 -20.56
N ILE A 23 -2.29 -5.04 -20.41
CA ILE A 23 -1.73 -5.44 -19.11
C ILE A 23 -1.21 -4.21 -18.35
N LEU A 24 -0.48 -3.33 -19.02
CA LEU A 24 0.03 -2.08 -18.42
C LEU A 24 -1.11 -1.16 -18.00
N GLU A 25 -2.19 -1.08 -18.77
CA GLU A 25 -3.36 -0.26 -18.44
C GLU A 25 -4.15 -0.83 -17.25
N LYS A 26 -4.34 -2.15 -17.20
CA LYS A 26 -4.92 -2.81 -16.02
C LYS A 26 -4.07 -2.60 -14.76
N MET A 27 -2.74 -2.58 -14.92
CA MET A 27 -1.81 -2.36 -13.81
C MET A 27 -1.81 -0.89 -13.35
N ARG A 28 -1.98 0.07 -14.27
CA ARG A 28 -2.19 1.50 -13.97
C ARG A 28 -3.47 1.69 -13.14
N VAL A 29 -4.59 1.10 -13.53
CA VAL A 29 -5.88 1.21 -12.83
C VAL A 29 -5.81 0.64 -11.41
N LEU A 30 -5.11 -0.47 -11.21
CA LEU A 30 -4.91 -1.07 -9.88
C LEU A 30 -4.00 -0.25 -8.97
N LEU A 31 -3.06 0.51 -9.53
CA LEU A 31 -2.06 1.27 -8.78
C LEU A 31 -2.43 2.75 -8.57
N THR A 32 -3.37 3.32 -9.31
CA THR A 32 -3.70 4.77 -9.23
C THR A 32 -5.05 5.12 -8.63
N GLY A 33 -6.02 4.21 -8.54
CA GLY A 33 -7.28 4.46 -7.81
C GLY A 33 -8.04 5.74 -8.25
N GLU A 34 -7.87 6.19 -9.49
CA GLU A 34 -8.59 7.35 -10.02
C GLU A 34 -10.04 6.98 -10.29
N GLN A 35 -10.95 7.46 -9.44
CA GLN A 35 -12.35 7.61 -9.81
C GLN A 35 -12.49 8.81 -10.75
N PRO A 36 -13.29 8.73 -11.82
CA PRO A 36 -13.50 9.85 -12.73
C PRO A 36 -14.17 11.02 -11.99
N GLN A 37 -13.40 12.08 -11.71
CA GLN A 37 -13.97 13.34 -11.23
C GLN A 37 -14.65 14.08 -12.38
N ALA A 38 -15.97 14.24 -12.26
CA ALA A 38 -16.73 15.21 -13.03
C ALA A 38 -16.33 16.65 -12.63
N ALA A 39 -16.02 17.48 -13.62
CA ALA A 39 -15.70 18.91 -13.49
C ALA A 39 -16.93 19.76 -13.06
N PRO A 40 -16.82 21.11 -12.97
CA PRO A 40 -15.98 21.91 -12.08
C PRO A 40 -16.86 22.84 -11.22
N ARG A 41 -16.53 23.05 -9.93
CA ARG A 41 -17.14 24.17 -9.16
C ARG A 41 -16.05 25.17 -8.81
N ALA A 42 -16.06 26.29 -9.53
CA ALA A 42 -15.21 27.43 -9.29
C ALA A 42 -15.31 27.91 -7.84
N PRO A 43 -14.20 28.28 -7.18
CA PRO A 43 -14.23 29.26 -6.12
C PRO A 43 -13.93 30.65 -6.71
N GLU A 44 -14.87 31.58 -6.53
CA GLU A 44 -14.64 33.01 -6.78
C GLU A 44 -13.49 33.57 -5.91
N PRO A 45 -12.81 34.65 -6.35
CA PRO A 45 -11.53 35.08 -5.78
C PRO A 45 -11.74 36.22 -4.74
N PRO A 46 -10.71 36.97 -4.32
CA PRO A 46 -10.10 36.86 -3.00
C PRO A 46 -10.30 38.14 -2.16
N LYS A 47 -10.07 38.07 -0.84
CA LYS A 47 -9.73 39.28 -0.08
C LYS A 47 -8.48 39.09 0.77
N SER A 48 -7.40 39.56 0.16
CA SER A 48 -6.44 40.52 0.71
C SER A 48 -5.46 40.03 1.78
N THR A 49 -4.27 39.72 1.26
CA THR A 49 -2.89 39.83 1.77
C THR A 49 -2.56 41.17 2.48
N PRO A 50 -1.31 41.50 2.92
CA PRO A 50 0.02 40.81 2.87
C PRO A 50 0.79 40.87 4.24
N VAL A 51 1.95 40.24 4.49
CA VAL A 51 3.31 40.65 4.07
C VAL A 51 4.38 39.65 4.60
N ALA A 52 5.27 39.21 3.69
CA ALA A 52 6.71 38.77 3.79
C ALA A 52 7.11 37.62 4.75
N GLU A 53 7.92 36.61 4.37
CA GLU A 53 9.18 36.57 3.59
C GLU A 53 9.40 35.18 2.89
N PRO A 54 10.09 35.07 1.73
CA PRO A 54 10.20 33.81 0.95
C PRO A 54 11.23 32.77 1.47
N PRO A 55 11.11 31.49 1.03
CA PRO A 55 11.71 30.31 1.66
C PRO A 55 13.10 29.93 1.12
N LYS A 56 13.90 29.20 1.93
CA LYS A 56 14.97 28.34 1.40
C LYS A 56 14.30 27.17 0.66
N PRO A 57 14.59 26.93 -0.64
CA PRO A 57 13.99 25.82 -1.36
C PRO A 57 14.68 24.52 -0.92
N CYS A 58 14.16 23.87 0.11
CA CYS A 58 14.18 22.42 0.11
C CYS A 58 13.09 22.03 -0.89
N ALA A 59 13.51 21.44 -2.02
CA ALA A 59 12.62 21.01 -3.09
C ALA A 59 11.39 20.28 -2.51
N PRO A 60 10.21 20.34 -3.15
CA PRO A 60 9.14 19.43 -2.80
C PRO A 60 9.65 18.03 -3.10
N ALA A 61 10.19 17.37 -2.09
CA ALA A 61 10.30 15.93 -2.11
C ALA A 61 8.88 15.49 -2.41
N ALA A 62 8.70 14.88 -3.58
CA ALA A 62 7.47 14.18 -3.90
C ALA A 62 7.22 13.29 -2.69
N VAL A 63 6.23 13.68 -1.89
CA VAL A 63 5.74 12.87 -0.79
C VAL A 63 5.17 11.65 -1.50
N SER A 64 6.01 10.64 -1.68
CA SER A 64 5.57 9.27 -1.85
C SER A 64 4.47 9.07 -0.82
N ASP A 65 3.38 8.43 -1.21
CA ASP A 65 2.16 8.13 -0.44
C ASP A 65 2.46 7.33 0.84
N ARG A 66 3.29 7.92 1.69
CA ARG A 66 3.72 7.46 3.00
C ARG A 66 2.56 7.92 3.85
N ASP A 67 1.73 6.98 4.28
CA ASP A 67 0.71 7.20 5.29
C ASP A 67 1.26 8.14 6.36
N GLN A 68 0.87 9.42 6.30
CA GLN A 68 1.25 10.40 7.31
C GLN A 68 0.31 10.18 8.48
N PHE A 69 0.87 9.96 9.67
CA PHE A 69 0.12 9.83 10.91
C PHE A 69 0.65 10.79 11.97
N PRO A 70 -0.19 11.18 12.96
CA PRO A 70 0.23 12.07 14.02
C PRO A 70 1.43 11.53 14.81
N HIS A 71 2.24 12.45 15.34
CA HIS A 71 3.43 12.08 16.12
C HIS A 71 3.10 11.18 17.32
N THR A 72 1.91 11.33 17.90
CA THR A 72 1.41 10.47 18.99
C THR A 72 1.31 8.99 18.60
N VAL A 73 1.01 8.68 17.33
CA VAL A 73 1.02 7.31 16.82
C VAL A 73 2.45 6.79 16.72
N ALA A 74 3.38 7.61 16.24
CA ALA A 74 4.80 7.27 16.17
C ALA A 74 5.38 6.97 17.55
N ASP A 75 5.10 7.83 18.54
CA ASP A 75 5.59 7.68 19.92
C ASP A 75 5.12 6.36 20.55
N ARG A 76 3.86 5.99 20.33
CA ARG A 76 3.29 4.73 20.82
C ARG A 76 3.94 3.51 20.19
N LEU A 77 4.25 3.56 18.89
CA LEU A 77 4.97 2.49 18.20
C LEU A 77 6.41 2.38 18.70
N MET A 78 7.10 3.50 18.90
CA MET A 78 8.45 3.54 19.45
C MET A 78 8.51 3.06 20.90
N ALA A 79 7.43 3.27 21.67
CA ALA A 79 7.26 2.74 23.02
C ALA A 79 7.02 1.22 23.07
N GLY A 80 6.96 0.54 21.93
CA GLY A 80 6.82 -0.92 21.84
C GLY A 80 5.39 -1.42 22.03
N GLN A 81 4.37 -0.55 21.92
CA GLN A 81 2.98 -1.00 21.89
C GLN A 81 2.71 -1.81 20.61
N SER A 82 1.73 -2.72 20.66
CA SER A 82 1.37 -3.54 19.50
C SER A 82 0.97 -2.64 18.32
N PRO A 83 1.64 -2.72 17.16
CA PRO A 83 1.32 -1.89 16.00
C PRO A 83 -0.13 -2.06 15.55
N VAL A 84 -0.65 -3.29 15.63
CA VAL A 84 -2.04 -3.61 15.27
C VAL A 84 -3.01 -2.83 16.15
N GLN A 85 -2.77 -2.82 17.46
CA GLN A 85 -3.60 -2.08 18.40
C GLN A 85 -3.51 -0.57 18.16
N VAL A 86 -2.29 -0.04 17.99
CA VAL A 86 -2.06 1.41 17.79
C VAL A 86 -2.77 1.90 16.53
N TYR A 87 -2.61 1.19 15.40
CA TYR A 87 -3.27 1.58 14.15
C TYR A 87 -4.78 1.38 14.21
N ARG A 88 -5.27 0.31 14.85
CA ARG A 88 -6.71 0.08 15.03
C ARG A 88 -7.38 1.23 15.77
N GLU A 89 -6.79 1.65 16.89
CA GLU A 89 -7.30 2.77 17.69
C GLU A 89 -7.20 4.10 16.95
N TYR A 90 -6.09 4.35 16.24
CA TYR A 90 -5.94 5.53 15.40
C TYR A 90 -7.03 5.63 14.31
N ARG A 91 -7.44 4.49 13.74
CA ARG A 91 -8.51 4.41 12.74
C ARG A 91 -9.92 4.32 13.37
N GLY A 92 -10.05 4.39 14.69
CA GLY A 92 -11.34 4.35 15.40
C GLY A 92 -12.07 3.01 15.31
N MET A 93 -11.36 1.91 15.02
CA MET A 93 -11.96 0.59 14.86
C MET A 93 -12.03 -0.16 16.20
N THR A 94 -13.11 -0.92 16.43
CA THR A 94 -13.14 -1.90 17.52
C THR A 94 -12.44 -3.20 17.11
N ARG A 95 -12.07 -4.06 18.07
CA ARG A 95 -11.46 -5.37 17.77
C ARG A 95 -12.41 -6.22 16.93
N GLU A 96 -13.69 -6.22 17.27
CA GLU A 96 -14.73 -6.98 16.57
C GLU A 96 -14.88 -6.48 15.12
N SER A 97 -14.82 -5.16 14.92
CA SER A 97 -14.88 -4.59 13.58
C SER A 97 -13.67 -5.00 12.74
N LEU A 98 -12.46 -4.87 13.29
CA LEU A 98 -11.23 -5.22 12.58
C LEU A 98 -11.16 -6.72 12.27
N ALA A 99 -11.51 -7.58 13.22
CA ALA A 99 -11.53 -9.03 13.03
C ALA A 99 -12.49 -9.43 11.91
N ARG A 100 -13.71 -8.87 11.89
CA ARG A 100 -14.69 -9.10 10.81
C ARG A 100 -14.16 -8.63 9.45
N THR A 101 -13.60 -7.42 9.38
CA THR A 101 -13.06 -6.86 8.13
C THR A 101 -11.88 -7.68 7.61
N ALA A 102 -11.03 -8.19 8.50
CA ALA A 102 -9.87 -9.01 8.15
C ALA A 102 -10.21 -10.50 7.92
N GLY A 103 -11.43 -10.94 8.22
CA GLY A 103 -11.84 -12.34 8.09
C GLY A 103 -11.17 -13.29 9.09
N ILE A 104 -10.78 -12.80 10.27
CA ILE A 104 -10.14 -13.59 11.33
C ILE A 104 -11.02 -13.65 12.59
N SER A 105 -10.72 -14.60 13.48
CA SER A 105 -11.43 -14.68 14.76
C SER A 105 -11.01 -13.54 15.71
N LEU A 106 -11.93 -13.14 16.60
CA LEU A 106 -11.65 -12.13 17.63
C LEU A 106 -10.52 -12.57 18.58
N GLU A 107 -10.44 -13.86 18.89
CA GLU A 107 -9.40 -14.46 19.73
C GLU A 107 -8.03 -14.36 19.05
N THR A 108 -7.95 -14.64 17.74
CA THR A 108 -6.73 -14.49 16.95
C THR A 108 -6.26 -13.03 16.93
N LEU A 109 -7.17 -12.07 16.79
CA LEU A 109 -6.81 -10.65 16.85
C LEU A 109 -6.33 -10.25 18.26
N ALA A 110 -7.01 -10.72 19.31
CA ALA A 110 -6.61 -10.44 20.69
C ALA A 110 -5.22 -11.02 21.01
N ALA A 111 -4.94 -12.23 20.54
CA ALA A 111 -3.62 -12.85 20.59
C ALA A 111 -2.55 -11.98 19.90
N LEU A 112 -2.85 -11.47 18.71
CA LEU A 112 -1.95 -10.60 17.95
C LEU A 112 -1.67 -9.27 18.66
N GLU A 113 -2.70 -8.66 19.28
CA GLU A 113 -2.56 -7.43 20.07
C GLU A 113 -1.85 -7.66 21.40
N ALA A 114 -2.06 -8.81 22.04
CA ALA A 114 -1.39 -9.22 23.27
C ALA A 114 0.09 -9.58 23.05
N GLY A 115 0.54 -9.62 21.79
CA GLY A 115 1.92 -9.95 21.45
C GLY A 115 2.15 -11.46 21.37
N PHE A 116 1.26 -12.21 20.71
CA PHE A 116 1.69 -13.45 20.04
C PHE A 116 2.81 -13.06 19.10
N ASP A 117 4.00 -13.20 19.65
CA ASP A 117 5.16 -12.53 19.15
C ASP A 117 5.57 -13.31 17.91
N MET A 118 5.54 -12.65 16.75
CA MET A 118 6.08 -13.24 15.53
C MET A 118 7.52 -13.70 15.75
N ILE A 119 8.24 -13.11 16.71
CA ILE A 119 9.55 -13.59 17.15
C ILE A 119 9.44 -14.93 17.89
N VAL A 120 8.49 -15.11 18.82
CA VAL A 120 8.26 -16.41 19.50
C VAL A 120 7.79 -17.47 18.50
N LEU A 121 6.84 -17.14 17.63
CA LEU A 121 6.36 -18.06 16.59
C LEU A 121 7.48 -18.45 15.63
N ARG A 122 8.35 -17.49 15.28
CA ARG A 122 9.54 -17.76 14.47
C ARG A 122 10.56 -18.62 15.22
N LYS A 123 10.81 -18.38 16.51
CA LYS A 123 11.68 -19.24 17.35
C LYS A 123 11.15 -20.68 17.40
N ILE A 124 9.83 -20.85 17.53
CA ILE A 124 9.20 -22.17 17.49
C ILE A 124 9.36 -22.80 16.10
N ALA A 125 9.15 -22.06 15.02
CA ALA A 125 9.35 -22.54 13.65
C ALA A 125 10.81 -22.98 13.39
N GLU A 126 11.78 -22.18 13.86
CA GLU A 126 13.21 -22.48 13.77
C GLU A 126 13.57 -23.74 14.57
N ALA A 127 13.05 -23.89 15.80
CA ALA A 127 13.24 -25.09 16.62
C ALA A 127 12.67 -26.36 15.96
N LEU A 128 11.50 -26.23 15.33
CA LEU A 128 10.84 -27.31 14.60
C LEU A 128 11.43 -27.54 13.19
N LYS A 129 12.35 -26.69 12.73
CA LYS A 129 12.90 -26.69 11.36
C LYS A 129 11.83 -26.67 10.28
N ILE A 130 10.74 -25.95 10.54
CA ILE A 130 9.66 -25.75 9.57
C ILE A 130 9.55 -24.26 9.24
N ASN A 131 9.01 -23.95 8.07
CA ASN A 131 8.73 -22.57 7.71
C ASN A 131 7.66 -22.00 8.66
N VAL A 132 7.82 -20.77 9.16
CA VAL A 132 6.84 -20.10 10.05
C VAL A 132 5.42 -20.07 9.45
N ARG A 133 5.31 -20.04 8.12
CA ARG A 133 4.03 -20.13 7.38
C ARG A 133 3.28 -21.44 7.63
N ARG A 134 3.94 -22.49 8.14
CA ARG A 134 3.28 -23.75 8.53
C ARG A 134 2.62 -23.68 9.91
N LEU A 135 2.93 -22.67 10.71
CA LEU A 135 2.37 -22.41 12.05
C LEU A 135 1.31 -21.30 12.05
N LEU A 136 1.05 -20.70 10.89
CA LEU A 136 0.00 -19.71 10.61
C LEU A 136 -1.11 -20.39 9.80
#